data_AF-A0A847MTS5-F1
#
_entry.id   AF-A0A847MTS5-F1
#
_cell.length_a   1.000
_cell.length_b   1.000
_cell.length_c   1.000
_cell.angle_alpha   90.00
_cell.angle_beta   90.00
_cell.angle_gamma   90.00
#
_symmetry.space_group_name_H-M   'P 1'
#
loop_
_entity.id
_entity.type
_entity.pdbx_description
1 polymer ?
#
loop_
_entity_poly.entity_id
_entity_poly.type
_entity_poly.pdbx_seq_one_letter_code
_entity_poly.pdbx_strand_id
1 'polypeptide(L)'
;AATMRWAALIGVTAALAGVITSYYAGTASGGTIVLILIGIFIVTALGAALSRRLAARGHRLASLHHHEHGPDCGHEAIPHDDHVDYLHDGHLHAAHEGHYDEHHPDAAHHHDDHNHRADDRQSEESR
;
A
#
# COMPACT_ATOMS: atom_id res chain seq x y z
N ALA A 1 17.89 -7.70 0.31
CA ALA A 1 19.16 -8.04 1.03
C ALA A 1 19.33 -7.25 2.34
N ALA A 2 19.10 -5.93 2.37
CA ALA A 2 19.28 -5.12 3.57
C ALA A 2 18.36 -5.51 4.75
N THR A 3 17.08 -5.78 4.49
CA THR A 3 16.09 -6.22 5.50
C THR A 3 16.47 -7.53 6.17
N MET A 4 16.92 -8.53 5.41
CA MET A 4 17.39 -9.81 5.96
C MET A 4 18.61 -9.64 6.87
N ARG A 5 19.55 -8.75 6.52
CA ARG A 5 20.70 -8.41 7.38
C ARG A 5 20.26 -7.78 8.70
N TRP A 6 19.33 -6.83 8.66
CA TRP A 6 18.78 -6.21 9.87
C TRP A 6 18.03 -7.22 10.76
N ALA A 7 17.24 -8.11 10.16
CA ALA A 7 16.54 -9.16 10.88
C ALA A 7 17.52 -10.12 11.58
N ALA A 8 18.57 -10.56 10.87
CA ALA A 8 19.60 -11.43 11.44
C ALA A 8 20.36 -10.75 12.59
N LEU A 9 20.74 -9.47 12.43
CA LEU A 9 21.41 -8.71 13.48
C LEU A 9 20.55 -8.63 14.74
N ILE A 10 19.27 -8.25 14.62
CA ILE A 10 18.34 -8.15 15.75
C ILE A 10 18.19 -9.51 16.44
N GLY A 11 18.03 -10.59 15.68
CA GLY A 11 17.91 -11.94 16.23
C GLY A 11 19.15 -12.39 17.01
N VAL A 12 20.34 -12.17 16.46
CA VAL A 12 21.61 -12.52 17.13
C VAL A 12 21.80 -11.68 18.39
N THR A 13 21.54 -10.37 18.35
CA THR A 13 21.68 -9.51 19.52
C THR A 13 20.69 -9.90 20.63
N ALA A 14 19.43 -10.20 20.29
CA ALA A 14 18.44 -10.65 21.26
C ALA A 14 18.82 -12.00 21.90
N ALA A 15 19.36 -12.94 21.11
CA ALA A 15 19.83 -14.22 21.61
C ALA A 15 21.01 -14.07 22.58
N LEU A 16 22.02 -13.27 22.23
CA LEU A 16 23.17 -13.01 23.09
C LEU A 16 22.75 -12.32 24.40
N ALA A 17 21.90 -11.30 24.31
CA ALA A 17 21.36 -10.62 25.49
C ALA A 17 20.62 -11.60 26.42
N GLY A 18 19.78 -12.48 25.88
CA GLY A 18 19.05 -13.46 26.67
C GLY A 18 19.91 -14.49 27.38
N VAL A 19 20.99 -14.95 26.73
CA VAL A 19 21.96 -15.88 27.34
C VAL A 19 22.77 -15.20 28.45
N ILE A 20 23.24 -13.97 28.20
CA ILE A 20 24.00 -13.21 29.21
C ILE A 20 23.12 -12.92 30.44
N THR A 21 21.89 -12.45 30.24
CA THR A 21 20.96 -12.18 31.35
C THR A 21 20.63 -13.46 32.14
N SER A 22 20.44 -14.59 31.45
CA SER A 22 20.21 -15.90 32.10
C SER A 22 21.36 -16.29 33.00
N TYR A 23 22.61 -16.12 32.54
CA TYR A 23 23.80 -16.46 33.30
C TYR A 23 23.87 -15.70 34.63
N TYR A 24 23.60 -14.40 34.61
CA TYR A 24 23.64 -13.57 35.82
C TYR A 24 22.42 -13.75 36.73
N ALA A 25 21.27 -14.10 36.17
CA ALA A 25 20.04 -14.30 36.95
C ALA A 25 19.94 -15.70 37.58
N GLY A 26 20.81 -16.65 37.23
CA GLY A 26 20.74 -18.03 37.72
C GLY A 26 19.46 -18.75 37.30
N THR A 27 18.84 -18.33 36.19
CA THR A 27 17.54 -18.83 35.71
C THR A 27 17.72 -19.64 34.43
N ALA A 28 16.80 -20.58 34.17
CA ALA A 28 16.84 -21.39 32.95
C ALA A 28 16.81 -20.51 31.69
N SER A 29 17.79 -20.68 30.81
CA SER A 29 18.03 -19.82 29.64
C SER A 29 16.86 -19.77 28.66
N GLY A 30 16.10 -20.87 28.53
CA GLY A 30 14.90 -20.89 27.69
C GLY A 30 13.83 -19.91 28.16
N GLY A 31 13.64 -19.74 29.48
CA GLY A 31 12.63 -18.84 30.03
C GLY A 31 12.98 -17.37 29.82
N THR A 32 14.25 -16.99 30.02
CA THR A 32 14.68 -15.59 29.89
C THR A 32 14.65 -15.11 28.44
N ILE A 33 15.01 -15.97 27.48
CA ILE A 33 14.93 -15.65 26.05
C ILE A 33 13.47 -15.34 25.68
N VAL A 34 12.51 -16.16 26.10
CA VAL A 34 11.09 -15.94 25.82
C VAL A 34 10.59 -14.63 26.43
N LEU A 35 10.96 -14.33 27.68
CA LEU A 35 10.55 -13.08 28.34
C LEU A 35 11.10 -11.83 27.64
N ILE A 36 12.35 -11.86 27.19
CA ILE A 36 12.96 -10.77 26.43
C ILE A 36 12.28 -10.60 25.07
N LEU A 37 11.98 -11.70 24.37
CA LEU A 37 11.27 -11.66 23.09
C LEU A 37 9.85 -11.12 23.25
N ILE A 38 9.13 -11.52 24.29
CA ILE A 38 7.80 -10.99 24.60
C ILE A 38 7.90 -9.49 24.90
N GLY A 39 8.89 -9.04 25.67
CA GLY A 39 9.13 -7.63 25.94
C GLY A 39 9.37 -6.82 24.66
N ILE A 40 10.26 -7.29 23.78
CA ILE A 40 10.54 -6.65 22.47
C ILE A 40 9.29 -6.65 21.59
N PHE A 41 8.56 -7.76 21.55
CA PHE A 41 7.33 -7.88 20.79
C PHE A 41 6.27 -6.88 21.28
N ILE A 42 6.08 -6.75 22.59
CA ILE A 42 5.15 -5.78 23.17
C ILE A 42 5.58 -4.35 22.83
N VAL A 43 6.86 -4.01 23.00
CA VAL A 43 7.38 -2.67 22.68
C VAL A 43 7.18 -2.34 21.19
N THR A 44 7.51 -3.27 20.30
CA THR A 44 7.36 -3.06 18.85
C THR A 44 5.88 -3.04 18.43
N ALA A 45 5.04 -3.90 18.97
CA ALA A 45 3.60 -3.94 18.68
C ALA A 45 2.88 -2.69 19.20
N LEU A 46 3.19 -2.23 20.42
CA LEU A 46 2.64 -1.00 20.98
C LEU A 46 3.17 0.23 20.24
N GLY A 47 4.47 0.25 19.92
CA GLY A 47 5.09 1.31 19.12
C GLY A 47 4.46 1.43 17.74
N ALA A 48 4.26 0.30 17.04
CA ALA A 48 3.59 0.27 15.75
C ALA A 48 2.09 0.63 15.86
N ALA A 49 1.41 0.21 16.93
CA ALA A 49 0.02 0.60 17.17
C ALA A 49 -0.10 2.11 17.44
N LEU A 50 0.85 2.70 18.17
CA LEU A 50 0.89 4.13 18.45
C LEU A 50 1.28 4.93 17.20
N SER A 51 2.28 4.49 16.43
CA SER A 51 2.70 5.16 15.19
C SER A 51 1.57 5.16 14.16
N ARG A 52 0.82 4.05 14.02
CA ARG A 52 -0.39 4.00 13.19
C ARG A 52 -1.46 4.98 13.66
N ARG A 53 -1.67 5.13 14.98
CA ARG A 53 -2.63 6.10 15.53
C ARG A 53 -2.22 7.55 15.27
N LEU A 54 -0.92 7.86 15.33
CA LEU A 54 -0.40 9.18 15.02
C LEU A 54 -0.42 9.45 13.51
N ALA A 55 -0.04 8.48 12.68
CA ALA A 55 -0.09 8.58 11.23
C ALA A 55 -1.53 8.73 10.69
N ALA A 56 -2.51 8.05 11.29
CA ALA A 56 -3.93 8.22 10.95
C ALA A 56 -4.43 9.66 11.21
N ARG A 57 -3.83 10.39 12.16
CA ARG A 57 -4.12 11.83 12.34
C ARG A 57 -3.51 12.67 11.22
N GLY A 58 -2.33 12.30 10.73
CA GLY A 58 -1.70 12.92 9.55
C GLY A 58 -2.49 12.68 8.26
N HIS A 59 -3.02 11.47 8.07
CA HIS A 59 -3.92 11.19 6.94
C HIS A 59 -5.20 12.03 6.95
N ARG A 60 -5.69 12.51 8.09
CA ARG A 60 -6.81 13.47 8.12
C ARG A 60 -6.47 14.85 7.55
N LEU A 61 -5.19 15.21 7.50
CA LEU A 61 -4.73 16.43 6.83
C LEU A 61 -4.52 16.18 5.33
N ALA A 62 -4.04 14.99 4.95
CA ALA A 62 -3.96 14.58 3.54
C ALA A 62 -5.35 14.28 2.93
N SER A 63 -6.35 13.91 3.75
CA SER A 63 -7.73 13.68 3.32
C SER A 63 -8.54 14.96 3.14
N LEU A 64 -7.92 16.14 3.12
CA LEU A 64 -8.60 17.39 2.78
C LEU A 64 -8.90 17.51 1.27
N HIS A 65 -8.46 16.56 0.45
CA HIS A 65 -8.63 16.64 -1.00
C HIS A 65 -9.20 15.35 -1.61
N HIS A 66 -10.27 14.80 -1.03
CA HIS A 66 -11.24 14.06 -1.85
C HIS A 66 -12.19 15.10 -2.48
N HIS A 67 -11.69 15.80 -3.50
CA HIS A 67 -12.48 16.75 -4.26
C HIS A 67 -12.46 16.32 -5.72
N GLU A 68 -13.59 16.52 -6.38
CA GLU A 68 -13.71 16.34 -7.81
C GLU A 68 -12.73 17.30 -8.49
N HIS A 69 -11.86 16.77 -9.33
CA HIS A 69 -10.94 17.61 -10.08
C HIS A 69 -11.73 18.44 -11.09
N GLY A 70 -11.56 19.74 -11.00
CA GLY A 70 -12.23 20.73 -11.82
C GLY A 70 -11.37 21.98 -11.95
N PRO A 71 -11.82 23.02 -12.66
CA PRO A 71 -11.03 24.22 -12.91
C PRO A 71 -10.56 24.94 -11.64
N ASP A 72 -11.22 24.70 -10.50
CA ASP A 72 -10.92 25.32 -9.21
C ASP A 72 -10.07 24.44 -8.26
N CYS A 73 -9.60 23.28 -8.73
CA CYS A 73 -8.85 22.31 -7.92
C CYS A 73 -7.40 22.77 -7.59
N GLY A 74 -6.81 23.62 -8.44
CA GLY A 74 -5.45 24.13 -8.24
C GLY A 74 -4.33 23.18 -8.66
N HIS A 75 -4.66 21.99 -9.17
CA HIS A 75 -3.70 21.11 -9.85
C HIS A 75 -3.53 21.49 -11.31
N GLU A 76 -2.34 21.22 -11.86
CA GLU A 76 -2.03 21.51 -13.27
C GLU A 76 -2.94 20.68 -14.17
N ALA A 77 -3.75 21.38 -14.96
CA ALA A 77 -4.67 20.79 -15.93
C ALA A 77 -3.94 20.60 -17.27
N ILE A 78 -3.86 19.36 -17.73
CA ILE A 78 -3.25 18.99 -19.00
C ILE A 78 -4.40 18.56 -19.94
N PRO A 79 -4.73 19.38 -20.95
CA PRO A 79 -5.78 19.03 -21.90
C PRO A 79 -5.28 17.97 -22.87
N HIS A 80 -6.03 16.87 -22.96
CA HIS A 80 -5.93 15.86 -24.01
C HIS A 80 -7.05 16.08 -25.05
N ASP A 81 -7.02 15.33 -26.15
CA ASP A 81 -7.97 15.49 -27.26
C ASP A 81 -9.43 15.16 -26.87
N ASP A 82 -9.64 14.29 -25.88
CA ASP A 82 -10.96 13.81 -25.43
C ASP A 82 -11.27 14.06 -23.94
N HIS A 83 -10.28 14.39 -23.11
CA HIS A 83 -10.45 14.66 -21.68
C HIS A 83 -9.39 15.63 -21.14
N VAL A 84 -9.54 16.02 -19.87
CA VAL A 84 -8.55 16.83 -19.16
C VAL A 84 -8.02 16.03 -17.98
N ASP A 85 -6.72 15.87 -17.93
CA ASP A 85 -6.02 15.22 -16.83
C ASP A 85 -5.53 16.26 -15.82
N TYR A 86 -5.61 15.90 -14.53
CA TYR A 86 -5.06 16.72 -13.46
C TYR A 86 -3.88 15.98 -12.82
N LEU A 87 -2.73 16.67 -12.74
CA LEU A 87 -1.52 16.09 -12.17
C LEU A 87 -1.62 16.04 -10.63
N HIS A 88 -1.57 14.83 -10.08
CA HIS A 88 -1.61 14.60 -8.63
C HIS A 88 -0.51 13.60 -8.23
N ASP A 89 0.37 13.98 -7.29
CA ASP A 89 1.47 13.14 -6.80
C ASP A 89 2.36 12.49 -7.90
N GLY A 90 2.44 13.11 -9.10
CA GLY A 90 3.23 12.63 -10.23
C GLY A 90 2.51 11.67 -11.18
N HIS A 91 1.22 11.41 -10.96
CA HIS A 91 0.35 10.63 -11.83
C HIS A 91 -0.74 11.52 -12.44
N LEU A 92 -1.12 11.23 -13.68
CA LEU A 92 -2.21 11.91 -14.37
C LEU A 92 -3.50 11.16 -14.04
N HIS A 93 -4.52 11.89 -13.57
CA HIS A 93 -5.83 11.33 -13.25
C HIS A 93 -6.90 11.97 -14.11
N ALA A 94 -7.59 11.14 -14.90
CA ALA A 94 -8.79 11.51 -15.64
C ALA A 94 -10.02 11.24 -14.78
N ALA A 95 -10.84 12.25 -14.50
CA ALA A 95 -12.12 12.04 -13.82
C ALA A 95 -13.20 11.62 -14.82
N HIS A 96 -13.80 10.45 -14.64
CA HIS A 96 -14.92 9.99 -15.45
C HIS A 96 -15.94 9.19 -14.64
N GLU A 97 -17.24 9.42 -14.87
CA GLU A 97 -18.37 8.70 -14.24
C GLU A 97 -18.22 8.32 -12.74
N GLY A 98 -17.61 9.19 -11.94
CA GLY A 98 -17.43 8.98 -10.49
C GLY A 98 -16.21 8.13 -10.10
N HIS A 99 -15.26 7.92 -11.01
CA HIS A 99 -13.96 7.31 -10.74
C HIS A 99 -12.82 8.06 -11.42
N TYR A 100 -11.60 7.67 -11.05
CA TYR A 100 -10.37 8.26 -11.55
C TYR A 100 -9.55 7.18 -12.25
N ASP A 101 -9.23 7.40 -13.52
CA ASP A 101 -8.30 6.55 -14.26
C ASP A 101 -6.90 7.13 -14.16
N GLU A 102 -5.93 6.29 -13.79
CA GLU A 102 -4.52 6.65 -13.72
C GLU A 102 -3.86 6.47 -15.10
N HIS A 103 -3.42 7.56 -15.71
CA HIS A 103 -2.61 7.56 -16.92
C HIS A 103 -1.13 7.76 -16.57
N HIS A 104 -0.28 6.89 -17.11
CA HIS A 104 1.16 7.14 -17.16
C HIS A 104 1.47 7.84 -18.49
N PRO A 105 2.38 8.83 -18.52
CA PRO A 105 2.73 9.58 -19.73
C PRO A 105 3.37 8.74 -20.86
N ASP A 106 3.49 7.43 -20.68
CA ASP A 106 4.26 6.52 -21.53
C ASP A 106 3.37 5.54 -22.32
N ALA A 107 2.06 5.53 -22.12
CA ALA A 107 1.17 4.53 -22.71
C ALA A 107 0.25 5.16 -23.77
N ALA A 108 0.73 5.20 -25.01
CA ALA A 108 -0.13 5.35 -26.18
C ALA A 108 -1.21 4.26 -26.15
N HIS A 109 -2.48 4.69 -26.09
CA HIS A 109 -3.66 3.84 -26.06
C HIS A 109 -3.69 2.87 -27.24
N HIS A 110 -3.49 1.58 -26.96
CA HIS A 110 -3.85 0.49 -27.87
C HIS A 110 -5.32 0.16 -27.61
N HIS A 111 -6.21 0.71 -28.42
CA HIS A 111 -7.62 0.28 -28.45
C HIS A 111 -7.66 -1.11 -29.09
N ASP A 112 -7.56 -2.17 -28.28
CA ASP A 112 -7.93 -3.51 -28.72
C ASP A 112 -9.46 -3.60 -28.77
N ASP A 113 -10.01 -3.27 -29.94
CA ASP A 113 -11.42 -3.41 -30.28
C ASP A 113 -11.76 -4.91 -30.38
N HIS A 114 -12.06 -5.53 -29.25
CA HIS A 114 -12.65 -6.86 -29.21
C HIS A 114 -14.14 -6.79 -29.59
N ASN A 115 -14.37 -6.69 -30.89
CA ASN A 115 -15.69 -6.87 -31.52
C ASN A 115 -16.14 -8.33 -31.36
N HIS A 116 -16.80 -8.65 -30.24
CA HIS A 116 -17.58 -9.86 -30.10
C HIS A 116 -18.87 -9.73 -30.91
N ARG A 117 -18.75 -10.01 -32.22
CA ARG A 117 -19.86 -10.23 -33.11
C ARG A 117 -20.61 -11.48 -32.63
N ALA A 118 -21.80 -11.27 -32.07
CA ALA A 118 -22.79 -12.31 -31.85
C ALA A 118 -23.12 -12.98 -33.19
N ASP A 119 -22.89 -14.29 -33.30
CA ASP A 119 -23.47 -15.13 -34.35
C ASP A 119 -24.58 -15.97 -33.71
N ASP A 120 -25.79 -15.40 -33.76
CA ASP A 120 -27.06 -16.09 -33.54
C ASP A 120 -27.30 -17.11 -34.66
N ARG A 121 -27.20 -18.40 -34.38
CA ARG A 121 -27.97 -19.44 -35.07
C ARG A 121 -28.27 -20.64 -34.18
N GLN A 122 -29.30 -20.50 -33.34
CA GLN A 122 -29.92 -21.68 -32.74
C GLN A 122 -31.41 -21.48 -32.43
N SER A 123 -32.23 -21.39 -33.48
CA SER A 123 -33.65 -21.72 -33.44
C SER A 123 -34.20 -21.78 -34.87
N GLU A 124 -35.16 -22.67 -35.13
CA GLU A 124 -35.82 -22.96 -36.42
C GLU A 124 -35.18 -24.10 -37.25
N GLU A 125 -35.46 -25.34 -36.86
CA GLU A 125 -36.10 -26.33 -37.77
C GLU A 125 -36.53 -27.56 -36.94
N SER A 126 -37.70 -27.44 -36.31
CA SER A 126 -38.47 -28.56 -35.78
C SER A 126 -39.91 -28.34 -36.22
N ARG A 127 -40.23 -28.67 -37.48
CA ARG A 127 -41.60 -29.01 -37.88
C ARG A 127 -41.64 -29.90 -39.12
#